data_AF-A0AAU5SLZ7-F1
#
_entry.id   AF-A0AAU5SLZ7-F1
#
_cell.length_a   1.000
_cell.length_b   1.000
_cell.length_c   1.000
_cell.angle_alpha   90.00
_cell.angle_beta   90.00
_cell.angle_gamma   90.00
#
_symmetry.space_group_name_H-M   'P 1'
#
loop_
_entity.id
_entity.type
_entity.pdbx_description
1 polymer ?
#
loop_
_entity_poly.entity_id
_entity_poly.type
_entity_poly.pdbx_seq_one_letter_code
_entity_poly.pdbx_strand_id
1 'polypeptide(L)' 'MQKTLEPAGPARPSAAEANAAIRHLVETRVDDEWPSEAYEFLLEEWAAASGAEAAPAL' A
#
# COMPACT_ATOMS: atom_id res chain seq x y z
N MET A 1 18.77 -9.41 26.40
CA MET A 1 18.40 -9.58 24.98
C MET A 1 17.12 -8.79 24.77
N GLN A 2 17.24 -7.53 24.38
CA GLN A 2 16.08 -6.65 24.24
C GLN A 2 15.56 -6.79 22.80
N LYS A 3 14.48 -7.54 22.61
CA LYS A 3 13.77 -7.62 21.34
C LYS A 3 12.92 -6.37 21.23
N THR A 4 13.43 -5.34 20.56
CA THR A 4 12.67 -4.13 20.26
C THR A 4 11.51 -4.53 19.35
N LEU A 5 10.32 -4.66 19.92
CA LEU A 5 9.08 -4.69 19.15
C LEU A 5 8.90 -3.26 18.64
N GLU A 6 9.24 -3.05 17.37
CA GLU A 6 8.94 -1.77 16.72
C GLU A 6 7.43 -1.51 16.82
N PRO A 7 7.02 -0.30 17.19
CA PRO A 7 5.62 0.02 17.32
C PRO A 7 4.98 -0.13 15.94
N ALA A 8 4.04 -1.06 15.82
CA ALA A 8 3.05 -1.02 14.76
C ALA A 8 2.29 0.30 14.96
N GLY A 9 2.78 1.37 14.31
CA GLY A 9 1.96 2.55 14.02
C GLY A 9 0.69 2.11 13.29
N PRO A 10 -0.30 3.02 13.08
CA PRO A 10 -1.52 2.66 12.36
C PRO A 10 -1.08 1.91 11.11
N ALA A 11 -1.43 0.61 11.06
CA ALA A 11 -0.78 -0.32 10.15
C ALA A 11 -1.08 0.18 8.74
N ARG A 12 -0.11 0.88 8.14
CA ARG A 12 -0.19 1.25 6.73
C ARG A 12 -0.50 -0.05 6.00
N PRO A 13 -1.43 -0.03 5.03
CA PRO A 13 -1.70 -1.23 4.27
C PRO A 13 -0.38 -1.76 3.71
N SER A 14 -0.18 -3.05 3.89
CA SER A 14 0.93 -3.76 3.27
C SER A 14 0.89 -3.57 1.75
N ALA A 15 2.03 -3.76 1.08
CA ALA A 15 2.08 -3.69 -0.37
C ALA A 15 1.06 -4.65 -1.03
N ALA A 16 0.75 -5.77 -0.36
CA ALA A 16 -0.28 -6.72 -0.78
C ALA A 16 -1.71 -6.14 -0.70
N GLU A 17 -2.03 -5.43 0.39
CA GLU A 17 -3.34 -4.79 0.58
C GLU A 17 -3.54 -3.62 -0.40
N ALA A 18 -2.51 -2.78 -0.60
CA ALA A 18 -2.55 -1.72 -1.60
C ALA A 18 -2.77 -2.30 -3.01
N ASN A 19 -2.09 -3.40 -3.36
CA ASN A 19 -2.29 -4.09 -4.63
C ASN A 19 -3.71 -4.67 -4.79
N ALA A 20 -4.32 -5.16 -3.72
CA ALA A 20 -5.70 -5.66 -3.77
C ALA A 20 -6.70 -4.51 -4.00
N ALA A 21 -6.50 -3.38 -3.33
CA ALA A 21 -7.31 -2.18 -3.52
C ALA A 21 -7.18 -1.62 -4.94
N ILE A 22 -5.96 -1.60 -5.52
CA ILE A 22 -5.73 -1.17 -6.91
C ILE A 22 -6.50 -2.08 -7.88
N ARG A 23 -6.43 -3.41 -7.72
CA ARG A 23 -7.19 -4.35 -8.56
C ARG A 23 -8.69 -4.10 -8.47
N HIS A 24 -9.20 -3.95 -7.24
CA HIS A 24 -10.61 -3.68 -7.01
C HIS A 24 -11.07 -2.37 -7.67
N LEU A 25 -10.28 -1.30 -7.55
CA LEU A 25 -10.56 -0.01 -8.19
C LEU A 25 -10.67 -0.15 -9.72
N VAL A 26 -9.74 -0.89 -10.33
CA VAL A 26 -9.72 -1.16 -11.77
C VAL A 26 -10.92 -2.00 -12.21
N GLU A 27 -11.30 -3.01 -11.41
CA GLU A 27 -12.40 -3.95 -11.70
C GLU A 27 -13.79 -3.34 -11.50
N THR A 28 -13.94 -2.38 -10.58
CA THR A 28 -15.23 -1.78 -10.21
C THR A 28 -15.54 -0.45 -10.88
N ARG A 29 -14.64 0.07 -11.73
CA ARG A 29 -14.90 1.30 -12.48
C ARG A 29 -16.16 1.14 -13.36
N VAL A 30 -17.06 2.11 -13.30
CA VAL A 30 -18.40 1.99 -13.91
C VAL A 30 -18.50 2.70 -15.27
N ASP A 31 -17.63 3.66 -15.59
CA ASP A 31 -17.90 4.61 -16.68
C ASP A 31 -16.75 4.84 -17.68
N ASP A 32 -15.86 3.88 -17.92
CA ASP A 32 -14.60 4.01 -18.70
C ASP A 32 -13.67 5.18 -18.29
N GLU A 33 -14.13 6.05 -17.39
CA GLU A 33 -13.38 7.09 -16.72
C GLU A 33 -12.38 6.46 -15.76
N TRP A 34 -11.15 6.92 -15.85
CA TRP A 34 -10.08 6.46 -14.99
C TRP A 34 -10.12 7.19 -13.65
N PRO A 35 -10.21 6.49 -12.51
CA PRO A 35 -10.20 7.11 -11.19
C PRO A 35 -8.76 7.48 -10.77
N SER A 36 -8.19 8.46 -11.46
CA SER A 36 -6.78 8.87 -11.36
C SER A 36 -6.34 9.17 -9.92
N GLU A 37 -7.13 9.96 -9.19
CA GLU A 37 -6.79 10.39 -7.82
C GLU A 37 -6.75 9.20 -6.84
N ALA A 38 -7.75 8.32 -6.89
CA ALA A 38 -7.78 7.12 -6.05
C ALA A 38 -6.65 6.14 -6.41
N TYR A 39 -6.32 6.04 -7.70
CA TYR A 39 -5.24 5.19 -8.18
C TYR A 39 -3.86 5.72 -7.74
N GLU A 40 -3.61 7.03 -7.87
CA GLU A 40 -2.37 7.68 -7.44
C GLU A 40 -2.15 7.55 -5.93
N PHE A 41 -3.20 7.76 -5.13
CA PHE A 41 -3.13 7.53 -3.68
C PHE A 41 -2.70 6.10 -3.34
N LEU A 42 -3.30 5.10 -3.99
CA LEU A 42 -2.96 3.70 -3.77
C LEU A 42 -1.53 3.35 -4.24
N LEU A 43 -1.02 4.01 -5.28
CA LEU A 43 0.37 3.86 -5.71
C LEU A 43 1.36 4.41 -4.69
N GLU A 44 1.05 5.55 -4.05
CA GLU A 44 1.87 6.11 -2.98
C GLU A 44 1.91 5.18 -1.76
N GLU A 45 0.76 4.63 -1.36
CA GLU A 45 0.68 3.65 -0.27
C GLU A 45 1.47 2.38 -0.60
N TRP A 46 1.32 1.87 -1.82
CA TRP A 46 2.10 0.72 -2.29
C TRP A 46 3.60 0.99 -2.30
N ALA A 47 4.03 2.15 -2.81
CA ALA A 47 5.45 2.53 -2.88
C ALA A 47 6.06 2.67 -1.48
N ALA A 48 5.32 3.28 -0.55
CA ALA A 48 5.74 3.41 0.84
C ALA A 48 5.89 2.03 1.52
N ALA A 49 4.94 1.12 1.31
CA ALA A 49 4.98 -0.22 1.87
C ALA A 49 6.07 -1.09 1.22
N SER A 50 6.22 -1.04 -0.11
CA SER A 50 7.22 -1.81 -0.85
C SER A 50 8.65 -1.36 -0.54
N GLY A 51 8.87 -0.07 -0.31
CA GLY A 51 10.16 0.46 0.12
C GLY A 51 10.53 0.03 1.54
N ALA A 52 9.55 -0.05 2.44
CA ALA A 52 9.75 -0.53 3.81
C ALA A 52 10.03 -2.05 3.86
N GLU A 53 9.39 -2.85 3.00
CA GLU A 53 9.63 -4.29 2.88
C GLU A 53 10.99 -4.60 2.24
N ALA A 54 11.44 -3.77 1.28
CA ALA A 54 12.73 -3.92 0.61
C ALA A 54 13.92 -3.39 1.43
N ALA A 55 13.69 -2.52 2.42
CA ALA A 55 14.73 -2.02 3.29
C ALA A 55 15.23 -3.19 4.18
N PRO A 56 16.50 -3.59 4.08
CA PRO A 56 17.04 -4.59 4.99
C PRO A 56 16.99 -3.99 6.39
N ALA A 57 16.48 -4.77 7.36
CA ALA A 57 16.60 -4.42 8.78
C ALA A 57 18.10 -4.30 9.11
N LEU A 58 18.59 -3.07 9.22
CA LEU A 58 19.96 -2.74 9.63
C LEU A 58 20.12 -2.86 11.15
#